data_AF-A0A1H1AGK7-F1
#
_entry.id   AF-A0A1H1AGK7-F1
#
_cell.length_a   1.000
_cell.length_b   1.000
_cell.length_c   1.000
_cell.angle_alpha   90.00
_cell.angle_beta   90.00
_cell.angle_gamma   90.00
#
_symmetry.space_group_name_H-M   'P 1'
#
loop_
_entity.id
_entity.type
_entity.pdbx_description
1 polymer ?
#
loop_
_entity_poly.entity_id
_entity_poly.type
_entity_poly.pdbx_seq_one_letter_code
_entity_poly.pdbx_strand_id
1 'polypeptide(L)' 'MTVLSFDDKGVDVEYEGTQFRLDKDLIEDATEKAYPDVTDHEVLKIVEKNPNLSGEPRRVKDILH' A
#
# COMPACT_ATOMS: atom_id res chain seq x y z
N MET A 1 -8.65 9.15 7.40
CA MET A 1 -7.40 9.60 6.74
C MET A 1 -6.44 8.45 6.90
N THR A 2 -6.05 7.84 5.79
CA THR A 2 -5.24 6.61 5.78
C THR A 2 -3.81 7.01 5.45
N VAL A 3 -2.84 6.59 6.26
CA VAL A 3 -1.42 6.86 6.01
C VAL A 3 -0.76 5.55 5.63
N LEU A 4 -0.07 5.54 4.49
CA LEU A 4 0.73 4.41 4.02
C LEU A 4 2.21 4.81 4.06
N SER A 5 3.03 4.02 4.74
CA SER A 5 4.48 4.14 4.75
C SER A 5 5.08 2.89 4.12
N PHE A 6 5.83 3.05 3.03
CA PHE A 6 6.39 1.94 2.27
C PHE A 6 7.84 1.71 2.68
N ASP A 7 8.22 0.43 2.85
CA ASP A 7 9.62 0.00 3.04
C ASP A 7 9.93 -1.25 2.18
N ASP A 8 11.19 -1.73 2.18
CA ASP A 8 11.64 -2.89 1.38
C ASP A 8 10.98 -4.23 1.77
N LYS A 9 10.32 -4.28 2.93
CA LYS A 9 9.73 -5.48 3.51
C LYS A 9 8.20 -5.45 3.50
N GLY A 10 7.57 -4.30 3.28
CA GLY A 10 6.12 -4.15 3.24
C GLY A 10 5.65 -2.72 3.49
N VAL A 11 4.40 -2.57 3.91
CA VAL A 11 3.75 -1.27 4.10
C VAL A 11 3.19 -1.17 5.52
N ASP A 12 3.63 -0.17 6.26
CA ASP A 12 3.00 0.21 7.51
C ASP A 12 1.79 1.10 7.23
N VAL A 13 0.64 0.68 7.75
CA VAL A 13 -0.66 1.28 7.48
C VAL A 13 -1.26 1.80 8.77
N GLU A 14 -1.66 3.05 8.75
CA GLU A 14 -2.49 3.66 9.78
C GLU A 14 -3.88 3.95 9.22
N TYR A 15 -4.87 3.19 9.69
CA TYR A 15 -6.28 3.32 9.30
C TYR A 15 -7.16 3.49 10.54
N GLU A 16 -7.91 4.59 10.61
CA GLU A 16 -8.82 4.90 11.74
C GLU A 16 -8.18 4.77 13.13
N GLY A 17 -6.88 5.11 13.27
CA GLY A 17 -6.13 4.98 14.52
C GLY A 17 -5.64 3.56 14.82
N THR A 18 -5.88 2.61 13.93
CA THR A 18 -5.31 1.27 13.96
C THR A 18 -4.05 1.25 13.11
N GLN A 19 -2.92 0.95 13.73
CA GLN A 19 -1.64 0.76 13.05
C GLN A 19 -1.37 -0.73 12.89
N PHE A 20 -1.13 -1.16 11.65
CA PHE A 20 -0.75 -2.52 11.32
C PHE A 20 0.19 -2.54 10.14
N ARG A 21 0.89 -3.66 9.98
CA ARG A 21 1.85 -3.86 8.90
C ARG A 21 1.30 -4.87 7.91
N LEU A 22 1.32 -4.50 6.64
CA LEU A 22 1.10 -5.40 5.52
C LEU A 22 2.47 -5.85 5.02
N ASP A 23 2.78 -7.13 5.22
CA ASP A 23 4.00 -7.71 4.65
C ASP A 23 3.94 -7.68 3.13
N LYS A 24 5.10 -7.52 2.48
CA LYS A 24 5.19 -7.50 1.02
C LYS A 24 4.54 -8.75 0.41
N ASP A 25 4.75 -9.93 1.01
CA ASP A 25 4.26 -11.20 0.47
C ASP A 25 2.71 -11.20 0.42
N LEU A 26 2.05 -10.62 1.44
CA LEU A 26 0.59 -10.47 1.46
C LEU A 26 0.10 -9.51 0.38
N ILE A 27 0.86 -8.44 0.12
CA ILE A 27 0.53 -7.46 -0.92
C ILE A 27 0.72 -8.08 -2.30
N GLU A 28 1.80 -8.83 -2.51
CA GLU A 28 2.09 -9.53 -3.76
C GLU A 28 1.00 -10.55 -4.08
N ASP A 29 0.60 -11.35 -3.09
CA ASP A 29 -0.49 -12.32 -3.22
C ASP A 29 -1.84 -11.63 -3.49
N ALA A 30 -2.13 -10.52 -2.80
CA ALA A 30 -3.40 -9.80 -2.96
C ALA A 30 -3.52 -9.03 -4.29
N THR A 31 -2.40 -8.60 -4.87
CA THR A 31 -2.36 -7.82 -6.12
C THR A 31 -1.94 -8.65 -7.34
N GLU A 32 -1.49 -9.89 -7.12
CA GLU A 32 -0.88 -10.76 -8.14
C GLU A 32 0.27 -10.08 -8.90
N LYS A 33 1.02 -9.21 -8.20
CA LYS A 33 2.09 -8.38 -8.75
C LYS A 33 3.30 -8.38 -7.84
N ALA A 34 4.48 -8.18 -8.42
CA ALA A 34 5.68 -7.94 -7.62
C ALA A 34 5.52 -6.62 -6.83
N TYR A 35 5.89 -6.64 -5.55
CA TYR A 35 5.80 -5.53 -4.61
C TYR A 35 6.27 -4.18 -5.18
N PRO A 36 7.45 -4.07 -5.84
CA PRO A 36 7.91 -2.81 -6.43
C PRO A 36 7.01 -2.27 -7.56
N ASP A 37 6.21 -3.11 -8.21
CA ASP A 37 5.29 -2.73 -9.29
C ASP A 37 3.87 -2.43 -8.79
N VAL A 38 3.57 -2.75 -7.52
CA VAL A 38 2.31 -2.41 -6.86
C VAL A 38 2.20 -0.90 -6.71
N THR A 39 0.98 -0.37 -6.77
CA THR A 39 0.69 1.05 -6.55
C THR A 39 0.15 1.32 -5.16
N ASP A 40 0.37 2.53 -4.65
CA ASP A 40 -0.22 3.01 -3.40
C ASP A 40 -1.75 2.88 -3.38
N HIS A 41 -2.39 3.10 -4.53
CA HIS A 41 -3.83 2.95 -4.71
C HIS A 41 -4.30 1.50 -4.55
N GLU A 42 -3.50 0.52 -5.00
CA GLU A 42 -3.82 -0.91 -4.82
C GLU A 42 -3.70 -1.32 -3.36
N VAL A 43 -2.66 -0.85 -2.65
CA VAL A 43 -2.51 -1.09 -1.21
C VAL A 43 -3.65 -0.43 -0.43
N LEU A 44 -4.03 0.80 -0.79
CA LEU A 44 -5.19 1.48 -0.23
C LEU A 44 -6.48 0.67 -0.41
N LYS A 45 -6.70 0.04 -1.57
CA LYS A 45 -7.88 -0.79 -1.83
C LYS A 45 -7.92 -2.09 -1.02
N ILE A 46 -6.76 -2.61 -0.60
CA ILE A 46 -6.67 -3.77 0.30
C ILE A 46 -7.14 -3.40 1.71
N VAL A 47 -6.78 -2.20 2.17
CA VAL A 47 -7.08 -1.69 3.51
C VAL A 47 -8.51 -1.13 3.58
N GLU A 48 -8.87 -0.31 2.62
CA GLU A 48 -10.09 0.49 2.59
C GLU A 48 -10.85 0.19 1.30
N LYS A 49 -12.13 -0.21 1.42
CA LYS A 49 -12.94 -0.61 0.25
C LYS A 49 -13.26 0.54 -0.71
N ASN A 50 -13.35 1.76 -0.20
CA ASN A 50 -13.59 2.99 -0.97
C ASN A 50 -12.61 4.07 -0.51
N PRO A 51 -11.32 3.91 -0.80
CA PRO A 51 -10.33 4.90 -0.42
C PRO A 51 -10.59 6.17 -1.21
N ASN A 52 -10.41 7.31 -0.56
CA ASN A 52 -10.49 8.59 -1.24
C ASN A 52 -9.19 8.81 -2.02
N LEU A 53 -9.10 8.18 -3.20
CA LEU A 53 -7.96 8.23 -4.09
C LEU A 53 -7.84 9.65 -4.66
N SER A 54 -6.87 10.42 -4.18
CA SER A 54 -6.58 11.74 -4.74
C SER A 54 -5.23 11.71 -5.45
N GLY A 55 -5.21 12.11 -6.73
CA GLY A 55 -3.99 12.16 -7.55
C GLY A 55 -3.81 10.94 -8.45
N GLU A 56 -2.61 10.82 -9.01
CA GLU A 56 -2.21 9.69 -9.87
C GLU A 56 -1.61 8.55 -9.02
N PRO A 57 -1.87 7.28 -9.37
CA PRO A 57 -1.26 6.14 -8.70
C PRO A 57 0.26 6.14 -8.87
N ARG A 58 0.98 5.92 -7.77
CA ARG A 58 2.44 5.85 -7.75
C ARG A 58 2.89 4.45 -7.35
N ARG A 59 3.91 3.92 -8.03
CA ARG A 59 4.43 2.59 -7.72
C ARG A 59 5.29 2.63 -6.48
N VAL A 60 5.31 1.53 -5.75
CA VAL A 60 6.15 1.36 -4.56
C VAL A 60 7.62 1.64 -4.88
N LYS A 61 8.15 1.15 -6.01
CA LYS A 61 9.54 1.44 -6.40
C LYS A 61 9.85 2.91 -6.62
N ASP A 62 8.86 3.70 -7.03
CA ASP A 62 9.02 5.15 -7.22
C ASP A 62 8.97 5.89 -5.86
N ILE A 63 8.44 5.24 -4.81
CA ILE A 63 8.34 5.76 -3.45
C ILE A 63 9.59 5.40 -2.63
N LEU A 64 10.13 4.20 -2.80
CA LEU A 64 11.27 3.67 -2.01
C LEU A 64 12.64 4.27 -2.35
N HIS A 65 12.75 4.94 -3.50
CA HIS A 65 13.89 5.66 -4.07
C HIS A 65 15.34 5.22 -3.75
#